data_AF-A0A964LTL2-F1
#
_entry.id   AF-A0A964LTL2-F1
#
_cell.length_a   1.000
_cell.length_b   1.000
_cell.length_c   1.000
_cell.angle_alpha   90.00
_cell.angle_beta   90.00
_cell.angle_gamma   90.00
#
_symmetry.space_group_name_H-M   'P 1'
#
loop_
_entity.id
_entity.type
_entity.pdbx_description
1 polymer ?
#
loop_
_entity_poly.entity_id
_entity_poly.type
_entity_poly.pdbx_seq_one_letter_code
_entity_poly.pdbx_strand_id
1 'polypeptide(L)'
;MQISQKTAKNIVLGMVLAAVILAIGRTFIHPDFAGAMTGISSASVLYWVYRNPEMLLTKNMDEFGKIFDRSRDTKFLHGFPLFYVLTLTVILYFWLT
;
A
#
# COMPACT_ATOMS: atom_id res chain seq x y z
N MET A 1 -5.51 -17.82 -19.27
CA MET A 1 -5.88 -16.40 -19.41
C MET A 1 -4.77 -15.57 -18.80
N GLN A 2 -3.87 -14.97 -19.60
CA GLN A 2 -2.81 -14.12 -19.06
C GLN A 2 -3.42 -12.76 -18.66
N ILE A 3 -3.39 -12.42 -17.38
CA ILE A 3 -3.82 -11.12 -16.89
C ILE A 3 -2.86 -10.06 -17.44
N SER A 4 -3.39 -9.05 -18.14
CA SER A 4 -2.56 -7.94 -18.64
C SER A 4 -2.04 -7.09 -17.47
N GLN A 5 -0.84 -6.51 -17.62
CA GLN A 5 -0.30 -5.58 -16.61
C GLN A 5 -1.28 -4.43 -16.28
N LYS A 6 -2.05 -3.97 -17.28
CA LYS A 6 -3.10 -2.95 -17.09
C LYS A 6 -4.20 -3.44 -16.14
N THR A 7 -4.64 -4.68 -16.30
CA THR A 7 -5.65 -5.30 -15.43
C THR A 7 -5.12 -5.49 -14.01
N ALA A 8 -3.89 -6.01 -13.86
CA ALA A 8 -3.25 -6.17 -12.55
C ALA A 8 -3.14 -4.82 -11.82
N LYS A 9 -2.70 -3.78 -12.52
CA LYS A 9 -2.58 -2.42 -11.99
C LYS A 9 -3.92 -1.85 -11.53
N ASN A 10 -5.00 -2.06 -12.30
CA ASN A 10 -6.34 -1.61 -11.91
C ASN A 10 -6.88 -2.34 -10.67
N ILE A 11 -6.62 -3.65 -10.56
CA ILE A 11 -7.01 -4.44 -9.38
C ILE A 11 -6.32 -3.88 -8.14
N VAL A 12 -5.00 -3.69 -8.20
CA VAL A 12 -4.23 -3.16 -7.06
C VAL A 12 -4.68 -1.76 -6.69
N LEU A 13 -5.00 -0.91 -7.68
CA LEU A 13 -5.54 0.43 -7.41
C LEU A 13 -6.84 0.34 -6.59
N GLY A 14 -7.74 -0.59 -6.94
CA GLY A 14 -8.94 -0.84 -6.15
C GLY A 14 -8.62 -1.25 -4.71
N MET A 15 -7.61 -2.11 -4.51
CA MET A 15 -7.16 -2.52 -3.18
C MET A 15 -6.54 -1.36 -2.39
N VAL A 16 -5.75 -0.49 -3.03
CA VAL A 16 -5.20 0.73 -2.41
C VAL A 16 -6.33 1.61 -1.91
N LEU A 17 -7.35 1.86 -2.73
CA LEU A 17 -8.50 2.68 -2.36
C LEU A 17 -9.27 2.06 -1.18
N ALA A 18 -9.50 0.75 -1.20
CA ALA A 18 -10.15 0.05 -0.08
C ALA A 18 -9.34 0.18 1.22
N ALA A 19 -8.02 0.03 1.16
CA ALA A 19 -7.14 0.20 2.34
C ALA A 19 -7.17 1.63 2.89
N VAL A 20 -7.22 2.64 2.02
CA VAL A 20 -7.37 4.05 2.42
C VAL A 20 -8.74 4.31 3.08
N ILE A 21 -9.82 3.78 2.50
CA ILE A 21 -11.17 3.90 3.09
C ILE A 21 -11.22 3.26 4.47
N LEU A 22 -10.62 2.07 4.64
CA LEU A 22 -10.52 1.40 5.93
C LEU A 22 -9.73 2.25 6.94
N ALA A 23 -8.60 2.81 6.53
CA ALA A 23 -7.78 3.68 7.40
C ALA A 23 -8.58 4.90 7.88
N ILE A 24 -9.27 5.59 6.97
CA ILE A 24 -10.10 6.76 7.29
C ILE A 24 -11.24 6.36 8.23
N GLY A 25 -11.96 5.27 7.92
CA GLY A 25 -13.08 4.79 8.75
C GLY A 25 -12.64 4.40 10.16
N ARG A 26 -11.49 3.74 10.30
CA ARG A 26 -10.89 3.35 11.58
C ARG A 26 -10.23 4.52 12.33
N THR A 27 -10.03 5.65 11.67
CA THR A 27 -9.56 6.88 12.33
C THR A 27 -10.74 7.69 12.83
N PHE A 28 -11.71 8.03 11.96
CA PHE A 28 -12.71 9.06 12.26
C PHE A 28 -14.12 8.56 12.62
N ILE A 29 -14.51 7.34 12.21
CA ILE A 29 -15.89 6.84 12.39
C ILE A 29 -15.96 5.82 13.53
N HIS A 30 -15.09 4.83 13.50
CA HIS A 30 -14.92 3.82 14.55
C HIS A 30 -13.46 3.80 14.98
N PRO A 31 -13.05 4.71 15.89
CA PRO A 31 -11.65 4.90 16.26
C PRO A 31 -11.03 3.61 16.80
N ASP A 32 -10.11 3.06 16.03
CA ASP A 32 -9.29 1.90 16.35
C ASP A 32 -7.90 2.11 15.74
N PHE A 33 -6.94 2.46 16.59
CA PHE A 33 -5.58 2.81 16.16
C PHE A 33 -4.90 1.69 15.39
N ALA A 34 -5.04 0.44 15.86
CA ALA A 34 -4.43 -0.72 15.20
C ALA A 34 -5.06 -0.94 13.82
N GLY A 35 -6.39 -0.79 13.71
CA GLY A 35 -7.10 -0.84 12.43
C GLY A 35 -6.66 0.27 11.45
N ALA A 36 -6.51 1.50 11.94
CA ALA A 36 -6.07 2.64 11.13
C ALA A 36 -4.64 2.44 10.60
N MET A 37 -3.72 2.02 11.46
CA MET A 37 -2.31 1.75 11.10
C MET A 37 -2.19 0.57 10.13
N THR A 38 -3.03 -0.46 10.28
CA THR A 38 -3.10 -1.59 9.34
C THR A 38 -3.55 -1.11 7.96
N GLY A 39 -4.57 -0.25 7.89
CA GLY A 39 -5.04 0.34 6.64
C GLY A 39 -3.97 1.17 5.94
N ILE A 40 -3.28 2.06 6.66
CA ILE A 40 -2.21 2.90 6.10
C ILE A 40 -1.03 2.06 5.60
N SER A 41 -0.59 1.08 6.38
CA SER A 41 0.51 0.19 6.00
C SER A 41 0.16 -0.64 4.77
N SER A 42 -1.06 -1.17 4.72
CA SER A 42 -1.58 -1.92 3.58
C SER A 42 -1.66 -1.05 2.33
N ALA A 43 -2.16 0.18 2.43
CA ALA A 43 -2.22 1.12 1.32
C ALA A 43 -0.82 1.43 0.76
N SER A 44 0.17 1.59 1.62
CA SER A 44 1.56 1.84 1.24
C SER A 44 2.17 0.66 0.46
N VAL A 45 2.03 -0.56 1.00
CA VAL A 45 2.53 -1.78 0.34
C VAL A 45 1.82 -2.00 -0.98
N LEU A 46 0.49 -1.86 -1.03
CA LEU A 46 -0.29 -2.02 -2.25
C LEU A 46 0.07 -0.94 -3.28
N TYR A 47 0.38 0.29 -2.86
CA TYR A 47 0.85 1.33 -3.76
C TYR A 47 2.23 1.00 -4.36
N TRP A 48 3.12 0.38 -3.58
CA TRP A 48 4.38 -0.18 -4.11
C TRP A 48 4.12 -1.27 -5.15
N VAL A 49 3.16 -2.17 -4.90
CA VAL A 49 2.74 -3.21 -5.88
C VAL A 49 2.12 -2.58 -7.13
N TYR A 50 1.29 -1.55 -6.99
CA TYR A 50 0.66 -0.82 -8.11
C TYR A 50 1.68 -0.25 -9.08
N ARG A 51 2.83 0.20 -8.56
CA ARG A 51 3.94 0.72 -9.38
C ARG A 51 4.79 -0.36 -10.03
N ASN A 52 4.78 -1.57 -9.48
CA ASN A 52 5.54 -2.72 -9.96
C ASN A 52 4.59 -3.90 -10.24
N PRO A 53 3.64 -3.76 -11.18
CA PRO A 53 2.58 -4.75 -11.40
C PRO A 53 3.12 -6.09 -11.91
N GLU A 54 4.35 -6.13 -12.44
CA GLU A 54 5.03 -7.40 -12.78
C GLU A 54 5.18 -8.35 -11.59
N MET A 55 5.22 -7.85 -10.35
CA MET A 55 5.29 -8.69 -9.15
C MET A 55 4.07 -9.58 -8.96
N LEU A 56 2.92 -9.19 -9.50
CA LEU A 56 1.68 -10.00 -9.45
C LEU A 56 1.59 -11.01 -10.58
N LEU A 57 2.50 -10.95 -11.54
CA LEU A 57 2.51 -11.81 -12.72
C LEU A 57 3.65 -12.83 -12.68
N THR A 58 4.46 -12.83 -11.63
CA THR A 58 5.57 -13.77 -11.43
C THR A 58 5.05 -15.18 -11.22
N LYS A 59 5.69 -16.15 -11.86
CA LYS A 59 5.26 -17.56 -11.81
C LYS A 59 5.87 -18.33 -10.64
N ASN A 60 6.97 -17.85 -10.09
CA ASN A 60 7.69 -18.48 -9.00
C ASN A 60 8.39 -17.44 -8.09
N MET A 61 8.86 -17.90 -6.94
CA MET A 61 9.49 -17.04 -5.93
C MET A 61 10.85 -16.47 -6.37
N ASP A 62 11.56 -17.15 -7.27
CA ASP A 62 12.85 -16.65 -7.78
C ASP A 62 12.67 -15.44 -8.70
N GLU A 63 11.65 -15.49 -9.56
CA GLU A 63 11.26 -14.36 -10.43
C GLU A 63 10.74 -13.19 -9.60
N PHE A 64 9.94 -13.48 -8.57
CA PHE A 64 9.50 -12.48 -7.59
C PHE A 64 10.68 -11.82 -6.88
N GLY A 65 11.65 -12.59 -6.37
CA GLY A 65 12.82 -12.05 -5.66
C GLY A 65 13.65 -11.10 -6.52
N LYS A 66 13.87 -11.42 -7.80
CA LYS A 66 14.60 -10.54 -8.73
C LYS A 66 13.89 -9.22 -8.98
N ILE A 67 12.57 -9.25 -9.12
CA ILE A 67 11.77 -8.03 -9.32
C ILE A 67 11.70 -7.23 -8.01
N PHE A 68 11.56 -7.92 -6.88
CA PHE A 68 11.55 -7.33 -5.55
C PHE A 68 12.83 -6.53 -5.30
N ASP A 69 14.00 -7.12 -5.54
CA ASP A 69 15.29 -6.46 -5.34
C ASP A 69 15.44 -5.23 -6.27
N ARG A 70 15.08 -5.37 -7.55
CA ARG A 70 15.08 -4.25 -8.51
C ARG A 70 14.14 -3.11 -8.09
N SER A 71 12.96 -3.45 -7.55
CA SER A 71 11.98 -2.47 -7.12
C SER A 71 12.38 -1.72 -5.85
N ARG A 72 13.27 -2.31 -5.02
CA ARG A 72 13.82 -1.67 -3.82
C ARG A 72 14.92 -0.66 -4.13
N ASP A 73 15.77 -0.96 -5.12
CA ASP A 73 16.88 -0.09 -5.54
C ASP A 73 16.42 1.24 -6.15
N THR A 74 15.20 1.31 -6.67
CA THR A 74 14.68 2.49 -7.36
C THR A 74 13.97 3.44 -6.40
N LYS A 75 14.72 4.34 -5.74
CA LYS A 75 14.23 5.55 -5.02
C LYS A 75 13.16 5.32 -3.94
N PHE A 76 12.87 4.07 -3.54
CA PHE A 76 11.73 3.72 -2.70
C PHE A 76 11.96 3.88 -1.19
N LEU A 77 13.22 4.00 -0.74
CA LEU A 77 13.53 4.29 0.66
C LEU A 77 12.96 5.64 1.15
N HIS A 78 12.59 6.54 0.23
CA HIS A 78 11.84 7.78 0.50
C HIS A 78 10.40 7.76 -0.08
N GLY A 79 9.91 6.59 -0.48
CA GLY A 79 9.04 6.35 -1.66
C GLY A 79 7.53 6.64 -1.57
N PHE A 80 6.99 7.18 -0.47
CA PHE A 80 5.64 7.73 -0.45
C PHE A 80 5.53 8.74 0.70
N PRO A 81 5.87 10.03 0.50
CA PRO A 81 5.82 11.06 1.55
C PRO A 81 4.46 11.14 2.25
N LEU A 82 3.41 10.82 1.50
CA LEU A 82 2.04 10.76 2.00
C LEU A 82 1.86 9.70 3.10
N PHE A 83 2.63 8.62 3.10
CA PHE A 83 2.62 7.64 4.20
C PHE A 83 2.94 8.32 5.53
N TYR A 84 4.03 9.08 5.60
CA TYR A 84 4.45 9.76 6.82
C TYR A 84 3.43 10.79 7.28
N VAL A 85 2.88 11.57 6.34
CA VAL A 85 1.83 12.57 6.63
C VAL A 85 0.56 11.92 7.17
N LEU A 86 0.11 10.82 6.56
CA LEU A 86 -1.09 10.09 6.98
C LEU A 86 -0.87 9.43 8.34
N THR A 87 0.27 8.76 8.54
CA THR A 87 0.62 8.17 9.83
C THR A 87 0.69 9.23 10.93
N LEU A 88 1.35 10.36 10.68
CA LEU A 88 1.42 11.45 11.65
C LEU A 88 0.02 12.01 11.97
N THR A 89 -0.81 12.23 10.95
CA THR A 89 -2.20 12.70 11.13
C THR A 89 -3.00 11.75 12.02
N VAL A 90 -2.90 10.44 11.80
CA VAL A 90 -3.59 9.44 12.61
C VAL A 90 -3.07 9.45 14.05
N ILE A 91 -1.75 9.45 14.24
CA ILE A 91 -1.14 9.52 15.58
C ILE A 91 -1.63 10.76 16.33
N LEU A 92 -1.60 11.93 15.69
CA LEU A 92 -2.07 13.18 16.29
C LEU A 92 -3.56 13.13 16.61
N TYR A 93 -4.40 12.57 15.74
CA TYR A 93 -5.82 12.42 15.99
C TYR A 93 -6.08 11.57 17.25
N PHE A 94 -5.50 10.37 17.34
CA PHE A 94 -5.68 9.51 18.52
C PHE A 94 -5.03 10.07 19.79
N TRP A 95 -4.04 10.95 19.66
CA TRP A 95 -3.41 11.57 20.82
C TRP A 95 -4.21 12.76 21.36
N LEU A 96 -4.89 13.50 20.48
CA LEU A 96 -5.67 14.69 20.83
C LEU A 96 -7.13 14.39 21.18
N THR A 97 -7.58 13.14 20.99
CA THR A 97 -8.97 12.70 21.22
C THR A 97 -8.99 11.56 22.23
#